data_AF-A0A1U7W5C2-F1
#
_entry.id   AF-A0A1U7W5C2-F1
#
_cell.length_a   1.000
_cell.length_b   1.000
_cell.length_c   1.000
_cell.angle_alpha   90.00
_cell.angle_beta   90.00
_cell.angle_gamma   90.00
#
_symmetry.space_group_name_H-M   'P 1'
#
loop_
_entity.id
_entity.type
_entity.pdbx_description
1 polymer ?
#
loop_
_entity_poly.entity_id
_entity_poly.type
_entity_poly.pdbx_seq_one_letter_code
_entity_poly.pdbx_strand_id
1 'polypeptide(L)'
;MHITRIQNEFTDALVTFSSLIQHHDKSYIEPIEVEIRDPYAYCFHVDEETDSMPQFHGIKRFIEIRKYPESATTGQKRELRILANHFFLNGKVLYRRTMDFGLSRCVDIAEATRL
;
A
#
# COMPACT_ATOMS: atom_id res chain seq x y z
N MET A 1 21.54 15.57 -36.59
CA MET A 1 21.86 14.33 -35.86
C MET A 1 20.90 13.26 -36.35
N HIS A 2 21.36 12.42 -37.29
CA HIS A 2 20.52 11.40 -37.94
C HIS A 2 20.71 10.10 -37.15
N ILE A 3 19.74 9.73 -36.32
CA ILE A 3 19.75 8.41 -35.66
C ILE A 3 19.26 7.41 -36.71
N THR A 4 20.17 6.54 -37.15
CA THR A 4 19.87 5.46 -38.09
C THR A 4 18.81 4.54 -37.50
N ARG A 5 17.72 4.35 -38.24
CA ARG A 5 16.48 3.57 -37.96
C ARG A 5 16.68 2.09 -37.58
N ILE A 6 17.90 1.65 -37.31
CA ILE A 6 18.23 0.21 -37.24
C ILE A 6 18.22 -0.35 -35.82
N GLN A 7 18.14 0.46 -34.76
CA GLN A 7 18.10 -0.06 -33.38
C GLN A 7 17.47 0.99 -32.45
N ASN A 8 16.20 1.31 -32.66
CA ASN A 8 15.44 1.91 -31.56
C ASN A 8 14.32 0.96 -31.19
N GLU A 9 14.70 -0.14 -30.54
CA GLU A 9 13.78 -1.14 -29.97
C GLU A 9 12.70 -0.46 -29.12
N PHE A 10 13.03 0.68 -28.50
CA PHE A 10 12.07 1.50 -27.79
C PHE A 10 11.04 2.16 -28.72
N THR A 11 11.43 2.66 -29.89
CA THR A 11 10.49 3.17 -30.91
C THR A 11 9.60 2.04 -31.43
N ASP A 12 10.15 0.87 -31.73
CA ASP A 12 9.35 -0.26 -32.23
C ASP A 12 8.40 -0.80 -31.16
N ALA A 13 8.83 -0.84 -29.89
CA ALA A 13 7.97 -1.15 -28.75
C ALA A 13 6.84 -0.11 -28.59
N LEU A 14 7.15 1.19 -28.68
CA LEU A 14 6.15 2.25 -28.60
C LEU A 14 5.14 2.19 -29.74
N VAL A 15 5.57 1.91 -30.98
CA VAL A 15 4.69 1.73 -32.13
C VAL A 15 3.77 0.52 -31.93
N THR A 16 4.30 -0.57 -31.36
CA THR A 16 3.54 -1.77 -31.04
C THR A 16 2.48 -1.49 -29.95
N PHE A 17 2.87 -0.84 -28.84
CA PHE A 17 1.92 -0.45 -27.79
C PHE A 17 0.85 0.52 -28.31
N SER A 18 1.23 1.51 -29.11
CA SER A 18 0.29 2.45 -29.73
C SER A 18 -0.71 1.72 -30.65
N SER A 19 -0.26 0.70 -31.38
CA SER A 19 -1.12 -0.07 -32.28
C SER A 19 -2.09 -0.97 -31.52
N LEU A 20 -1.67 -1.55 -30.40
CA LEU A 20 -2.55 -2.29 -29.49
C LEU A 20 -3.64 -1.37 -28.93
N ILE A 21 -3.27 -0.19 -28.42
CA ILE A 21 -4.22 0.81 -27.88
C ILE A 21 -5.20 1.30 -28.96
N GLN A 22 -4.76 1.45 -30.22
CA GLN A 22 -5.64 1.85 -31.33
C GLN A 22 -6.54 0.71 -31.84
N HIS A 23 -6.12 -0.55 -31.74
CA HIS A 23 -6.94 -1.72 -32.10
C HIS A 23 -8.05 -2.04 -31.10
N HIS A 24 -7.95 -1.50 -29.89
CA HIS A 24 -8.94 -1.70 -28.83
C HIS A 24 -10.32 -1.10 -29.10
N ASP A 25 -10.49 -0.32 -30.16
CA ASP A 25 -11.82 0.18 -30.55
C ASP A 25 -12.76 -0.97 -31.01
N LYS A 26 -12.23 -2.19 -31.24
CA LYS A 26 -13.02 -3.35 -31.69
C LYS A 26 -12.73 -4.69 -31.00
N SER A 27 -11.70 -4.79 -30.17
CA SER A 27 -11.44 -5.96 -29.34
C SER A 27 -11.50 -5.57 -27.87
N TYR A 28 -12.65 -5.82 -27.24
CA TYR A 28 -12.79 -5.79 -25.79
C TYR A 28 -11.80 -6.80 -25.21
N ILE A 29 -10.67 -6.32 -24.65
CA ILE A 29 -9.92 -7.15 -23.72
C ILE A 29 -10.74 -7.13 -22.45
N GLU A 30 -11.26 -8.30 -22.10
CA GLU A 30 -11.99 -8.49 -20.86
C GLU A 30 -11.04 -8.10 -19.70
N PRO A 31 -11.41 -7.10 -18.89
CA PRO A 31 -10.60 -6.72 -17.75
C PRO A 31 -10.44 -7.95 -16.85
N ILE A 32 -9.21 -8.25 -16.44
CA ILE A 32 -9.00 -9.25 -15.41
C ILE A 32 -9.56 -8.67 -14.11
N GLU A 33 -10.70 -9.19 -13.68
CA GLU A 33 -11.28 -8.86 -12.37
C GLU A 33 -10.39 -9.46 -11.28
N VAL A 34 -9.50 -8.63 -10.74
CA VAL A 34 -8.74 -8.99 -9.54
C VAL A 34 -9.54 -8.49 -8.35
N GLU A 35 -10.14 -9.41 -7.61
CA GLU A 35 -10.71 -9.10 -6.29
C GLU A 35 -9.55 -8.75 -5.35
N ILE A 36 -9.27 -7.45 -5.17
CA ILE A 36 -8.36 -6.98 -4.14
C ILE A 36 -9.07 -7.16 -2.80
N ARG A 37 -8.96 -8.36 -2.24
CA ARG A 37 -9.33 -8.58 -0.85
C ARG A 37 -8.40 -7.72 0.00
N ASP A 38 -8.98 -6.86 0.83
CA ASP A 38 -8.21 -6.16 1.85
C ASP A 38 -7.47 -7.25 2.65
N PRO A 39 -6.12 -7.32 2.62
CA PRO A 39 -5.37 -8.32 3.38
C PRO A 39 -5.71 -8.28 4.88
N TYR A 40 -6.31 -7.18 5.32
CA TYR A 40 -6.78 -6.93 6.67
C TYR A 40 -8.20 -7.44 6.95
N ALA A 41 -9.05 -7.68 5.96
CA ALA A 41 -10.37 -8.27 6.20
C ALA A 41 -10.25 -9.67 6.84
N TYR A 42 -9.17 -10.40 6.49
CA TYR A 42 -8.87 -11.71 7.08
C TYR A 42 -8.13 -11.62 8.42
N CYS A 43 -7.38 -10.53 8.67
CA CYS A 43 -6.58 -10.37 9.90
C CYS A 43 -7.32 -9.62 11.02
N PHE A 44 -8.45 -8.97 10.73
CA PHE A 44 -9.31 -8.28 11.70
C PHE A 44 -10.57 -9.08 12.08
N HIS A 45 -10.72 -10.33 11.64
CA HIS A 45 -11.68 -11.28 12.23
C HIS A 45 -11.13 -11.86 13.54
N VAL A 46 -10.75 -10.96 14.45
CA VAL A 46 -10.56 -11.28 15.86
C VAL A 46 -11.57 -10.39 16.56
N ASP A 47 -12.50 -11.04 17.26
CA ASP A 47 -13.69 -10.48 17.88
C ASP A 47 -13.53 -9.03 18.34
N GLU A 48 -14.56 -8.24 18.01
CA GLU A 48 -14.91 -7.05 18.79
C GLU A 48 -14.78 -7.42 20.27
N GLU A 49 -13.95 -6.69 21.01
CA GLU A 49 -13.71 -6.84 22.45
C GLU A 49 -12.58 -7.79 22.87
N THR A 50 -11.35 -7.35 22.62
CA THR A 50 -10.36 -7.22 23.70
C THR A 50 -9.50 -5.99 23.40
N ASP A 51 -8.79 -5.51 24.40
CA ASP A 51 -7.72 -4.49 24.44
C ASP A 51 -6.57 -4.71 23.39
N SER A 52 -6.97 -4.94 22.14
CA SER A 52 -6.26 -5.61 21.05
C SER A 52 -6.16 -4.72 19.82
N MET A 53 -6.22 -3.41 20.02
CA MET A 53 -5.41 -2.52 19.20
C MET A 53 -4.00 -2.55 19.80
N PRO A 54 -3.02 -3.31 19.27
CA PRO A 54 -1.61 -3.09 19.57
C PRO A 54 -1.22 -1.78 18.89
N GLN A 55 -1.63 -0.72 19.60
CA GLN A 55 -1.90 0.67 19.28
C GLN A 55 -1.04 1.24 18.16
N PHE A 56 -1.59 2.17 17.37
CA PHE A 56 -0.85 3.03 16.42
C PHE A 56 0.55 3.44 16.91
N HIS A 57 0.72 3.60 18.22
CA HIS A 57 1.98 3.81 18.91
C HIS A 57 3.06 2.75 18.61
N GLY A 58 2.74 1.46 18.59
CA GLY A 58 3.65 0.37 18.23
C GLY A 58 4.10 0.43 16.77
N ILE A 59 3.18 0.71 15.83
CA ILE A 59 3.48 0.89 14.41
C ILE A 59 4.34 2.14 14.20
N LYS A 60 3.93 3.26 14.80
CA LYS A 60 4.66 4.53 14.75
C LYS A 60 6.08 4.36 15.25
N ARG A 61 6.25 3.77 16.45
CA ARG A 61 7.56 3.48 17.03
C ARG A 61 8.37 2.55 16.14
N PHE A 62 7.77 1.50 15.59
CA PHE A 62 8.47 0.59 14.67
C PHE A 62 8.95 1.31 13.41
N ILE A 63 8.14 2.20 12.82
CA ILE A 63 8.54 2.98 11.65
C ILE A 63 9.67 3.98 12.00
N GLU A 64 9.59 4.63 13.16
CA GLU A 64 10.57 5.60 13.65
C GLU A 64 11.94 4.97 13.95
N ILE A 65 11.97 3.92 14.77
CA ILE A 65 13.23 3.36 15.31
C ILE A 65 13.60 1.98 14.77
N ARG A 66 12.76 1.38 13.91
CA ARG A 66 12.96 0.04 13.31
C ARG A 66 13.20 -1.08 14.33
N LYS A 67 12.66 -0.93 15.55
CA LYS A 67 12.75 -1.92 16.63
C LYS A 67 11.40 -2.53 16.94
N TYR A 68 11.43 -3.83 17.19
CA TYR A 68 10.28 -4.58 17.71
C TYR A 68 10.18 -4.40 19.24
N PRO A 69 8.98 -4.53 19.82
CA PRO A 69 8.84 -4.73 21.26
C PRO A 69 9.66 -5.95 21.71
N GLU A 70 10.32 -5.86 22.86
CA GLU A 70 11.16 -6.93 23.40
C GLU A 70 10.36 -8.21 23.66
N SER A 71 9.12 -8.06 24.10
CA SER A 71 8.16 -9.15 24.33
C SER A 71 7.48 -9.69 23.08
N ALA A 72 7.73 -9.13 21.89
CA ALA A 72 7.00 -9.52 20.68
C ALA A 72 7.42 -10.92 20.19
N THR A 73 6.43 -11.78 19.98
CA THR A 73 6.61 -13.11 19.37
C THR A 73 7.01 -12.98 17.90
N THR A 74 7.53 -14.05 17.30
CA THR A 74 7.89 -14.07 15.88
C THR A 74 6.69 -13.76 14.97
N GLY A 75 5.50 -14.24 15.33
CA GLY A 75 4.25 -13.93 14.64
C GLY A 75 3.91 -12.45 14.67
N GLN A 76 3.92 -11.85 15.86
CA GLN A 76 3.67 -10.41 16.05
C GLN A 76 4.69 -9.53 15.31
N LYS A 77 5.97 -9.93 15.27
CA LYS A 77 7.00 -9.22 14.50
C LYS A 77 6.71 -9.27 13.00
N ARG A 78 6.20 -10.40 12.48
CA ARG A 78 5.81 -10.55 11.07
C ARG A 78 4.59 -9.68 10.76
N GLU A 79 3.55 -9.74 11.60
CA GLU A 79 2.34 -8.92 11.45
C GLU A 79 2.67 -7.43 11.45
N LEU A 80 3.53 -6.98 12.38
CA LEU A 80 3.96 -5.57 12.45
C LEU A 80 4.70 -5.11 11.19
N ARG A 81 5.52 -5.98 10.56
CA ARG A 81 6.18 -5.66 9.27
C ARG A 81 5.17 -5.48 8.15
N ILE A 82 4.20 -6.40 8.07
CA ILE A 82 3.15 -6.37 7.06
C ILE A 82 2.33 -5.09 7.24
N LEU A 83 1.90 -4.82 8.47
CA LEU A 83 1.09 -3.64 8.79
C LEU A 83 1.84 -2.34 8.48
N ALA A 84 3.12 -2.24 8.86
CA ALA A 84 3.93 -1.04 8.62
C ALA A 84 4.06 -0.67 7.13
N ASN A 85 3.91 -1.61 6.20
CA ASN A 85 3.92 -1.31 4.75
C ASN A 85 2.75 -0.42 4.31
N HIS A 86 1.68 -0.36 5.10
CA HIS A 86 0.50 0.46 4.80
C HIS A 86 0.54 1.81 5.52
N PHE A 87 1.60 2.10 6.25
CA PHE A 87 1.79 3.38 6.92
C PHE A 87 3.08 4.06 6.51
N PHE A 88 3.11 5.38 6.66
CA PHE A 88 4.34 6.15 6.58
C PHE A 88 4.30 7.32 7.56
N LEU A 89 5.48 7.76 7.96
CA LEU A 89 5.65 8.86 8.90
C LEU A 89 6.12 10.10 8.15
N ASN A 90 5.45 11.23 8.36
CA ASN A 90 5.89 12.55 7.93
C ASN A 90 6.08 13.44 9.17
N GLY A 91 7.34 13.63 9.58
CA GLY A 91 7.66 14.26 10.85
C GLY A 91 7.08 13.46 12.03
N LYS A 92 6.12 14.06 12.75
CA LYS A 92 5.43 13.41 13.90
C LYS A 92 4.08 12.79 13.52
N VAL A 93 3.61 13.01 12.30
CA VAL A 93 2.28 12.62 11.84
C VAL A 93 2.38 11.30 11.11
N LEU A 94 1.56 10.34 11.52
CA LEU A 94 1.45 9.03 10.88
C LEU A 94 0.32 9.08 9.86
N TYR A 95 0.55 8.49 8.70
CA TYR A 95 -0.42 8.42 7.62
C TYR A 95 -0.63 6.96 7.22
N ARG A 96 -1.89 6.61 6.96
CA ARG A 96 -2.31 5.33 6.38
C ARG A 96 -2.45 5.50 4.87
N ARG A 97 -1.91 4.57 4.10
CA ARG A 97 -2.15 4.41 2.67
C ARG A 97 -3.53 3.79 2.47
N THR A 98 -4.37 4.43 1.68
CA THR A 98 -5.69 3.91 1.29
C THR A 98 -5.59 3.19 -0.06
N MET A 99 -6.61 2.38 -0.38
CA MET A 99 -6.61 1.56 -1.62
C MET A 99 -6.62 2.39 -2.90
N ASP A 100 -7.14 3.61 -2.84
CA ASP A 100 -7.25 4.58 -3.93
C ASP A 100 -5.98 5.45 -4.10
N PHE A 101 -4.82 4.97 -3.63
CA PHE A 101 -3.57 5.73 -3.57
C PHE A 101 -3.63 7.00 -2.71
N GLY A 102 -4.73 7.21 -1.99
CA GLY A 102 -4.89 8.29 -1.03
C GLY A 102 -4.09 8.07 0.25
N LEU A 103 -4.05 9.12 1.06
CA LEU A 103 -3.38 9.11 2.36
C LEU A 103 -4.34 9.69 3.40
N SER A 104 -4.63 8.91 4.44
CA SER A 104 -5.42 9.36 5.58
C SER A 104 -4.53 9.62 6.78
N ARG A 105 -4.71 10.76 7.45
CA ARG A 105 -3.98 11.12 8.66
C ARG A 105 -4.48 10.26 9.83
N CYS A 106 -3.56 9.60 10.53
CA CYS A 106 -3.86 8.94 11.79
C CYS A 106 -3.82 9.97 12.93
N VAL A 107 -4.90 10.04 13.69
CA VAL A 107 -5.03 10.82 14.91
C VAL A 107 -5.26 9.87 16.08
N ASP A 108 -4.72 10.20 17.26
CA ASP A 108 -5.06 9.46 18.46
C ASP A 108 -6.45 9.88 18.99
N ILE A 109 -6.98 9.13 19.94
CA ILE A 109 -8.31 9.37 20.52
C ILE A 109 -8.39 10.76 21.17
N ALA A 110 -7.31 11.23 21.81
CA ALA A 110 -7.29 12.52 22.47
C ALA A 110 -7.29 13.69 21.47
N GLU A 111 -6.59 13.55 20.35
CA GLU A 111 -6.62 14.49 19.23
C GLU A 111 -7.99 14.46 18.53
N ALA A 112 -8.55 13.27 18.29
CA ALA A 112 -9.86 13.11 17.65
C ALA A 112 -10.99 13.76 18.45
N THR A 113 -10.91 13.74 19.78
CA THR A 113 -11.92 14.34 20.68
C THR A 113 -11.85 15.87 20.72
N ARG A 114 -10.79 16.48 20.17
CA ARG A 114 -10.58 17.95 20.15
C ARG A 114 -10.94 18.59 18.81
N LEU A 115 -11.35 17.80 17.83
CA LEU A 115 -11.82 18.21 16.50
C LEU A 115 -13.33 18.45 16.53
#